data_AF-A0A7S2Q384-F1
#
_entry.id   AF-A0A7S2Q384-F1
#
_cell.length_a   1.000
_cell.length_b   1.000
_cell.length_c   1.000
_cell.angle_alpha   90.00
_cell.angle_beta   90.00
_cell.angle_gamma   90.00
#
_symmetry.space_group_name_H-M   'P 1'
#
loop_
_entity.id
_entity.type
_entity.pdbx_description
1 polymer ?
#
loop_
_entity_poly.entity_id
_entity_poly.type
_entity_poly.pdbx_seq_one_letter_code
_entity_poly.pdbx_strand_id
1 'polypeptide(L)'
;MSISPSSIGGLLIRGGAAAEPALQNFYGDALGYFGGIRIPASFLAGSSLAAMFIFKTKANNGGELSTLERRVLGFYHFNSLLAFLLSLNTIASATIAHTAVLHGRFNKMAETAYMMMRREFEYEFVTVRWSFLCSLFCFLGMIASRLLIEFDLLKKDTNGEDSKKQERNCFVGGVFSWCTGHSLA
;
A
#
# COMPACT_ATOMS: atom_id res chain seq x y z
N MET A 1 22.20 6.72 -14.37
CA MET A 1 21.12 7.26 -13.52
C MET A 1 21.76 8.04 -12.40
N SER A 2 21.61 9.36 -12.44
CA SER A 2 22.24 10.30 -11.50
C SER A 2 21.26 10.56 -10.36
N ILE A 3 21.68 10.31 -9.12
CA ILE A 3 20.88 10.60 -7.92
C ILE A 3 21.20 12.04 -7.53
N SER A 4 20.22 12.93 -7.66
CA SER A 4 20.34 14.34 -7.31
C SER A 4 20.38 14.50 -5.77
N PRO A 5 21.43 15.07 -5.17
CA PRO A 5 21.47 15.39 -3.76
C PRO A 5 21.03 16.84 -3.56
N SER A 6 19.75 17.05 -3.30
CA SER A 6 19.21 18.39 -3.00
C SER A 6 18.35 18.34 -1.75
N SER A 7 19.02 18.43 -0.59
CA SER A 7 18.58 19.21 0.57
C SER A 7 19.74 19.41 1.53
N ILE A 8 20.75 20.15 1.03
CA ILE A 8 21.73 20.87 1.84
C ILE A 8 21.12 22.27 2.04
N GLY A 9 20.42 22.47 3.16
CA GLY A 9 20.08 23.78 3.70
C GLY A 9 20.48 23.75 5.18
N GLY A 10 21.68 24.19 5.53
CA GLY A 10 21.94 25.58 5.88
C GLY A 10 21.66 25.77 7.37
N LEU A 11 22.54 25.30 8.27
CA LEU A 11 23.65 26.09 8.83
C LEU A 11 23.26 27.53 9.19
N LEU A 12 22.75 27.72 10.42
CA LEU A 12 23.01 28.91 11.22
C LEU A 12 23.23 28.50 12.68
N ILE A 13 24.49 28.23 12.97
CA ILE A 13 25.07 28.16 14.32
C ILE A 13 25.32 29.61 14.76
N ARG A 14 24.63 30.06 15.83
CA ARG A 14 25.10 31.20 16.65
C ARG A 14 24.51 31.14 18.05
N GLY A 15 25.37 30.94 19.06
CA GLY A 15 25.05 31.17 20.46
C GLY A 15 25.61 30.12 21.40
N GLY A 16 26.84 30.34 21.88
CA GLY A 16 27.44 29.55 22.96
C GLY A 16 26.64 29.68 24.26
N ALA A 17 26.02 28.59 24.66
CA ALA A 17 25.72 28.24 26.04
C ALA A 17 26.36 26.87 26.28
N ALA A 18 26.84 26.64 27.51
CA ALA A 18 27.53 25.43 27.92
C ALA A 18 26.93 24.17 27.27
N ALA A 19 27.79 23.33 26.69
CA ALA A 19 27.42 22.10 26.04
C ALA A 19 26.82 21.11 27.06
N GLU A 20 25.54 21.30 27.42
CA GLU A 20 24.67 20.16 27.59
C GLU A 20 24.79 19.34 26.30
N PRO A 21 24.97 18.01 26.37
CA PRO A 21 25.03 17.17 25.19
C PRO A 21 23.79 17.51 24.36
N ALA A 22 24.01 18.18 23.23
CA ALA A 22 22.94 18.66 22.37
C ALA A 22 22.07 17.44 22.11
N LEU A 23 20.88 17.44 22.72
CA LEU A 23 19.92 16.35 22.61
C LEU A 23 19.74 16.14 21.12
N GLN A 24 20.37 15.12 20.54
CA GLN A 24 20.31 14.93 19.11
C GLN A 24 18.83 14.76 18.80
N ASN A 25 18.30 15.68 17.99
CA ASN A 25 16.87 15.74 17.66
C ASN A 25 16.54 14.60 16.70
N PHE A 26 16.59 13.36 17.18
CA PHE A 26 16.19 12.13 16.48
C PHE A 26 14.70 12.11 16.11
N TYR A 27 13.96 13.09 16.61
CA TYR A 27 12.57 13.37 16.29
C TYR A 27 12.33 13.47 14.78
N GLY A 28 13.19 14.19 14.05
CA GLY A 28 13.06 14.36 12.60
C GLY A 28 13.13 13.04 11.84
N ASP A 29 14.06 12.16 12.23
CA ASP A 29 14.26 10.87 11.59
C ASP A 29 13.08 9.91 11.85
N ALA A 30 12.57 9.91 13.09
CA ALA A 30 11.39 9.10 13.45
C ALA A 30 10.13 9.57 12.70
N LEU A 31 9.92 10.88 12.60
CA LEU A 31 8.83 11.44 11.79
C LEU A 31 8.96 11.08 10.31
N GLY A 32 10.18 11.16 9.77
CA GLY A 32 10.46 10.81 8.38
C GLY A 32 10.12 9.34 8.08
N TYR A 33 10.43 8.42 9.00
CA TYR A 33 10.11 7.00 8.85
C TYR A 33 8.59 6.75 8.76
N PHE A 34 7.81 7.25 9.72
CA PHE A 34 6.35 7.04 9.72
C PHE A 34 5.67 7.77 8.55
N GLY A 35 6.15 8.97 8.19
CA GLY A 35 5.69 9.70 7.03
C GLY A 35 5.95 8.95 5.72
N GLY A 36 7.13 8.33 5.60
CA GLY A 36 7.54 7.56 4.41
C GLY A 36 6.70 6.32 4.14
N ILE A 37 6.18 5.66 5.18
CA ILE A 37 5.33 4.46 5.05
C ILE A 37 3.87 4.83 4.75
N ARG A 38 3.39 5.97 5.24
CA ARG A 38 1.99 6.38 5.12
C ARG A 38 1.55 6.59 3.66
N ILE A 39 2.40 7.23 2.84
CA ILE A 39 2.08 7.52 1.43
C ILE A 39 1.85 6.25 0.61
N PRO A 40 2.78 5.27 0.56
CA PRO A 40 2.56 4.04 -0.18
C PRO A 40 1.42 3.20 0.41
N ALA A 41 1.21 3.22 1.73
CA ALA A 41 0.07 2.54 2.35
C ALA A 41 -1.28 3.14 1.92
N SER A 42 -1.39 4.47 1.85
CA SER A 42 -2.60 5.14 1.35
C SER A 42 -2.86 4.85 -0.12
N PHE A 43 -1.80 4.81 -0.94
CA PHE A 43 -1.91 4.42 -2.34
C PHE A 43 -2.40 2.97 -2.48
N LEU A 44 -1.83 2.05 -1.70
CA LEU A 44 -2.25 0.64 -1.70
C LEU A 44 -3.71 0.50 -1.25
N ALA A 45 -4.11 1.18 -0.18
CA ALA A 45 -5.50 1.22 0.29
C ALA A 45 -6.45 1.72 -0.81
N GLY A 46 -6.13 2.85 -1.46
CA GLY A 46 -6.95 3.42 -2.53
C GLY A 46 -7.09 2.49 -3.74
N SER A 47 -5.97 1.89 -4.17
CA SER A 47 -5.97 0.93 -5.29
C SER A 47 -6.80 -0.32 -5.00
N SER A 48 -6.72 -0.87 -3.78
CA SER A 48 -7.53 -2.02 -3.37
C SER A 48 -9.01 -1.71 -3.31
N LEU A 49 -9.38 -0.50 -2.87
CA LEU A 49 -10.76 -0.04 -2.81
C LEU A 49 -11.34 0.17 -4.21
N ALA A 50 -10.59 0.75 -5.14
CA ALA A 50 -10.98 0.87 -6.54
C ALA A 50 -11.19 -0.51 -7.19
N ALA A 51 -10.30 -1.46 -6.90
CA ALA A 51 -10.38 -2.82 -7.42
C ALA A 51 -11.64 -3.57 -6.95
N MET A 52 -12.18 -3.23 -5.77
CA MET A 52 -13.43 -3.80 -5.25
C MET A 52 -14.67 -3.34 -6.04
N PHE A 53 -14.69 -2.10 -6.54
CA PHE A 53 -15.82 -1.57 -7.30
C PHE A 53 -15.92 -2.12 -8.72
N ILE A 54 -14.79 -2.39 -9.37
CA ILE A 54 -14.75 -2.91 -10.75
C ILE A 54 -15.49 -4.26 -10.87
N PHE A 55 -15.36 -5.12 -9.86
CA PHE A 55 -15.95 -6.48 -9.90
C PHE A 55 -17.42 -6.54 -9.52
N LYS A 56 -17.94 -5.56 -8.76
CA LYS A 56 -19.37 -5.50 -8.41
C LYS A 56 -20.25 -5.43 -9.66
N THR A 57 -19.79 -4.73 -10.70
CA THR A 57 -20.49 -4.63 -11.99
C THR A 57 -20.51 -5.97 -12.74
N LYS A 58 -19.41 -6.74 -12.70
CA LYS A 58 -19.33 -8.05 -13.36
C LYS A 58 -20.23 -9.09 -12.69
N ALA A 59 -20.33 -9.08 -11.36
CA ALA A 59 -21.17 -10.01 -10.60
C ALA A 59 -22.67 -9.84 -10.91
N ASN A 60 -23.12 -8.63 -11.24
CA ASN A 60 -24.54 -8.36 -11.50
C ASN A 60 -25.02 -8.87 -12.88
N ASN A 61 -24.11 -9.19 -13.80
CA ASN A 61 -24.46 -9.56 -15.17
C ASN A 61 -24.89 -11.04 -15.34
N GLY A 62 -25.12 -11.77 -14.25
CA GLY A 62 -25.92 -13.00 -14.25
C GLY A 62 -25.37 -14.21 -15.03
N GLY A 63 -24.10 -14.20 -15.45
CA GLY A 63 -23.49 -15.36 -16.11
C GLY A 63 -23.39 -16.56 -15.16
N GLU A 64 -23.71 -17.76 -15.65
CA GLU A 64 -23.45 -19.02 -14.94
C GLU A 64 -21.94 -19.22 -14.80
N LEU A 65 -21.37 -18.74 -13.68
CA LEU A 65 -19.96 -18.88 -13.36
C LEU A 65 -19.65 -20.29 -12.88
N SER A 66 -18.52 -20.83 -13.33
CA SER A 66 -18.02 -22.11 -12.85
C SER A 66 -17.71 -22.06 -11.35
N THR A 67 -17.85 -23.19 -10.65
CA THR A 67 -17.59 -23.28 -9.20
C THR A 67 -16.17 -22.84 -8.82
N LEU A 68 -15.22 -23.04 -9.74
CA LEU A 68 -13.82 -22.66 -9.55
C LEU A 68 -13.63 -21.15 -9.68
N GLU A 69 -14.25 -20.52 -10.68
CA GLU A 69 -14.24 -19.06 -10.85
C GLU A 69 -14.85 -18.35 -9.65
N ARG A 70 -15.95 -18.91 -9.11
CA ARG A 70 -16.59 -18.36 -7.90
C ARG A 70 -15.67 -18.42 -6.68
N ARG A 71 -14.87 -19.48 -6.55
CA ARG A 71 -13.87 -19.59 -5.46
C ARG A 71 -12.73 -18.58 -5.63
N VAL A 72 -12.20 -18.43 -6.83
CA VAL A 72 -11.13 -17.45 -7.12
C VAL A 72 -11.63 -16.02 -6.89
N LEU A 73 -12.86 -15.72 -7.31
CA LEU A 73 -13.49 -14.41 -7.08
C LEU A 73 -13.70 -14.15 -5.58
N GLY A 74 -14.11 -15.16 -4.81
CA GLY A 74 -14.19 -15.09 -3.36
C GLY A 74 -12.84 -14.80 -2.71
N PHE A 75 -11.79 -15.52 -3.11
CA PHE A 75 -10.43 -15.31 -2.62
C PHE A 75 -9.91 -13.91 -2.98
N TYR A 76 -10.20 -13.43 -4.18
CA TYR A 76 -9.87 -12.08 -4.61
C TYR A 76 -10.52 -11.02 -3.72
N HIS A 77 -11.83 -11.12 -3.47
CA HIS A 77 -12.53 -10.16 -2.59
C HIS A 77 -12.02 -10.21 -1.15
N PHE A 78 -11.74 -11.41 -0.63
CA PHE A 78 -11.16 -11.57 0.70
C PHE A 78 -9.79 -10.91 0.81
N ASN A 79 -8.89 -11.16 -0.15
CA ASN A 79 -7.56 -10.52 -0.17
C ASN A 79 -7.64 -9.01 -0.34
N SER A 80 -8.58 -8.51 -1.16
CA SER A 80 -8.78 -7.07 -1.34
C SER A 80 -9.25 -6.39 -0.06
N LEU A 81 -10.21 -6.98 0.65
CA LEU A 81 -10.70 -6.47 1.93
C LEU A 81 -9.59 -6.52 3.00
N LEU A 82 -8.85 -7.62 3.04
CA LEU A 82 -7.74 -7.82 3.98
C LEU A 82 -6.64 -6.78 3.73
N ALA A 83 -6.20 -6.60 2.47
CA ALA A 83 -5.21 -5.59 2.08
C ALA A 83 -5.65 -4.16 2.46
N PHE A 84 -6.94 -3.83 2.28
CA PHE A 84 -7.50 -2.55 2.68
C PHE A 84 -7.45 -2.35 4.20
N LEU A 85 -7.93 -3.33 4.99
CA LEU A 85 -7.94 -3.25 6.46
C LEU A 85 -6.52 -3.17 7.05
N LEU A 86 -5.57 -3.96 6.54
CA LEU A 86 -4.17 -3.91 6.96
C LEU A 86 -3.51 -2.56 6.63
N SER A 87 -3.83 -1.98 5.47
CA SER A 87 -3.32 -0.66 5.09
C SER A 87 -3.89 0.44 5.97
N LEU A 88 -5.18 0.37 6.30
CA LEU A 88 -5.83 1.32 7.21
C LEU A 88 -5.25 1.20 8.63
N ASN A 89 -5.01 -0.02 9.11
CA ASN A 89 -4.33 -0.26 10.38
C ASN A 89 -2.92 0.34 10.38
N THR A 90 -2.16 0.16 9.29
CA THR A 90 -0.82 0.77 9.14
C THR A 90 -0.88 2.31 9.22
N ILE A 91 -1.85 2.95 8.56
CA ILE A 91 -2.04 4.40 8.61
C ILE A 91 -2.42 4.85 10.03
N ALA A 92 -3.32 4.13 10.69
CA ALA A 92 -3.76 4.42 12.05
C ALA A 92 -2.59 4.30 13.06
N SER A 93 -1.87 3.19 13.05
CA SER A 93 -0.69 2.98 13.90
C SER A 93 0.42 3.99 13.62
N ALA A 94 0.69 4.32 12.36
CA ALA A 94 1.66 5.36 12.01
C ALA A 94 1.23 6.74 12.52
N THR A 95 -0.07 7.04 12.51
CA THR A 95 -0.61 8.31 13.03
C THR A 95 -0.52 8.36 14.56
N ILE A 96 -0.84 7.26 15.25
CA ILE A 96 -0.70 7.15 16.70
C ILE A 96 0.77 7.28 17.11
N ALA A 97 1.68 6.61 16.41
CA ALA A 97 3.12 6.75 16.67
C ALA A 97 3.58 8.19 16.42
N HIS A 98 3.11 8.83 15.35
CA HIS A 98 3.43 10.23 15.06
C HIS A 98 2.93 11.19 16.15
N THR A 99 1.71 11.01 16.68
CA THR A 99 1.20 11.84 17.78
C THR A 99 1.89 11.51 19.10
N ALA A 100 2.23 10.25 19.36
CA ALA A 100 2.97 9.87 20.56
C ALA A 100 4.39 10.46 20.54
N VAL A 101 5.03 10.50 19.37
CA VAL A 101 6.34 11.12 19.18
C VAL A 101 6.28 12.64 19.47
N LEU A 102 5.14 13.31 19.20
CA LEU A 102 4.93 14.73 19.52
C LEU A 102 4.81 15.03 21.03
N HIS A 103 4.38 14.08 21.85
CA HIS A 103 4.19 14.32 23.29
C HIS A 103 5.49 14.45 24.08
N GLY A 104 6.66 14.17 23.48
CA GLY A 104 7.96 14.60 24.00
C GLY A 104 8.41 13.92 25.29
N ARG A 105 7.73 12.87 25.79
CA ARG A 105 8.07 12.19 27.04
C ARG A 105 9.17 11.14 26.86
N PHE A 106 10.28 11.50 26.22
CA PHE A 106 11.35 10.55 25.90
C PHE A 106 12.44 10.52 26.95
N ASN A 107 12.92 9.32 27.25
CA ASN A 107 14.11 9.14 28.04
C ASN A 107 15.34 9.56 27.22
N LYS A 108 16.10 10.55 27.71
CA LYS A 108 17.23 11.20 27.01
C LYS A 108 18.44 10.29 26.72
N MET A 109 18.41 9.03 27.12
CA MET A 109 19.53 8.08 27.00
C MET A 109 19.61 7.30 25.67
N ALA A 110 18.80 7.62 24.66
CA ALA A 110 18.86 6.90 23.38
C ALA A 110 20.01 7.43 22.50
N GLU A 111 20.93 6.54 22.09
CA GLU A 111 22.05 6.87 21.20
C GLU A 111 21.63 7.02 19.73
N THR A 112 20.48 6.46 19.33
CA THR A 112 19.97 6.54 17.94
C THR A 112 18.44 6.58 17.90
N ALA A 113 17.88 7.17 16.83
CA ALA A 113 16.43 7.20 16.57
C ALA A 113 15.80 5.79 16.53
N TYR A 114 16.53 4.82 15.98
CA TYR A 114 16.09 3.42 15.93
C TYR A 114 15.98 2.80 17.33
N MET A 115 17.00 3.00 18.18
CA MET A 115 17.00 2.52 19.57
C MET A 115 15.86 3.16 20.37
N MET A 116 15.59 4.46 20.16
CA MET A 116 14.47 5.17 20.78
C MET A 116 13.12 4.57 20.37
N MET A 117 12.89 4.39 19.06
CA MET A 117 11.64 3.80 18.56
C MET A 117 11.44 2.37 19.05
N ARG A 118 12.50 1.56 19.10
CA ARG A 118 12.40 0.18 19.57
C ARG A 118 12.12 0.08 21.07
N ARG A 119 12.57 1.03 21.89
CA ARG A 119 12.41 0.97 23.35
C ARG A 119 11.07 1.55 23.82
N GLU A 120 10.65 2.66 23.24
CA GLU A 120 9.43 3.38 23.68
C GLU A 120 8.18 2.99 22.87
N PHE A 121 8.37 2.55 21.61
CA PHE A 121 7.30 2.27 20.65
C PHE A 121 7.47 0.92 19.95
N GLU A 122 7.84 -0.11 20.72
CA GLU A 122 8.12 -1.44 20.16
C GLU A 122 6.92 -2.00 19.41
N TYR A 123 5.72 -1.86 20.00
CA TYR A 123 4.49 -2.39 19.42
C TYR A 123 4.14 -1.70 18.11
N GLU A 124 4.16 -0.38 18.06
CA GLU A 124 3.84 0.40 16.87
C GLU A 124 4.86 0.14 15.76
N PHE A 125 6.15 0.07 16.11
CA PHE A 125 7.22 -0.16 15.13
C PHE A 125 7.10 -1.54 14.47
N VAL A 126 6.89 -2.59 15.27
CA VAL A 126 6.74 -3.97 14.75
C VAL A 126 5.43 -4.12 13.99
N THR A 127 4.33 -3.59 14.52
CA THR A 127 2.99 -3.70 13.91
C THR A 127 2.91 -2.97 12.56
N VAL A 128 3.48 -1.77 12.45
CA VAL A 128 3.50 -1.02 11.18
C VAL A 128 4.28 -1.77 10.11
N ARG A 129 5.45 -2.32 10.44
CA ARG A 129 6.27 -3.10 9.48
C ARG A 129 5.58 -4.38 9.05
N TRP A 130 5.06 -5.14 10.02
CA TRP A 130 4.38 -6.39 9.75
C TRP A 130 3.12 -6.17 8.90
N SER A 131 2.31 -5.18 9.28
CA SER A 131 1.06 -4.86 8.57
C SER A 131 1.32 -4.38 7.15
N PHE A 132 2.37 -3.57 6.95
CA PHE A 132 2.77 -3.10 5.63
C PHE A 132 3.28 -4.23 4.72
N LEU A 133 4.12 -5.13 5.22
CA LEU A 133 4.59 -6.29 4.44
C LEU A 133 3.44 -7.23 4.09
N CYS A 134 2.55 -7.49 5.03
CA CYS A 134 1.39 -8.34 4.83
C CYS A 134 0.39 -7.71 3.84
N SER A 135 0.17 -6.39 3.88
CA SER A 135 -0.69 -5.71 2.90
C SER A 135 -0.09 -5.75 1.49
N LEU A 136 1.23 -5.59 1.36
CA LEU A 136 1.93 -5.71 0.08
C LEU A 136 1.82 -7.14 -0.49
N PHE A 137 1.96 -8.15 0.35
CA PHE A 137 1.78 -9.55 -0.07
C PHE A 137 0.34 -9.84 -0.51
N CYS A 138 -0.66 -9.39 0.25
CA CYS A 138 -2.08 -9.54 -0.11
C CYS A 138 -2.41 -8.80 -1.43
N PHE A 139 -1.80 -7.63 -1.65
CA PHE A 139 -1.97 -6.87 -2.89
C PHE A 139 -1.37 -7.58 -4.10
N LEU A 140 -0.19 -8.19 -3.97
CA LEU A 140 0.39 -9.04 -5.01
C LEU A 140 -0.50 -10.26 -5.29
N GLY A 141 -1.04 -10.91 -4.25
CA GLY A 141 -1.99 -12.00 -4.40
C GLY A 141 -3.26 -11.59 -5.14
N MET A 142 -3.77 -10.38 -4.88
CA MET A 142 -4.90 -9.78 -5.61
C MET A 142 -4.57 -9.59 -7.09
N ILE A 143 -3.41 -9.00 -7.42
CA ILE A 143 -2.97 -8.82 -8.82
C ILE A 143 -2.80 -10.17 -9.52
N ALA A 144 -2.15 -11.14 -8.88
CA ALA A 144 -1.97 -12.47 -9.44
C ALA A 144 -3.31 -13.16 -9.72
N SER A 145 -4.28 -13.06 -8.79
CA SER A 145 -5.63 -13.60 -8.99
C SER A 145 -6.36 -12.91 -10.13
N ARG A 146 -6.18 -11.59 -10.30
CA ARG A 146 -6.73 -10.84 -11.42
C ARG A 146 -6.14 -11.30 -12.76
N LEU A 147 -4.83 -11.48 -12.84
CA LEU A 147 -4.17 -11.98 -14.05
C LEU A 147 -4.64 -13.40 -14.39
N LEU A 148 -4.81 -14.27 -13.40
CA LEU A 148 -5.35 -15.62 -13.61
C LEU A 148 -6.76 -15.62 -14.22
N ILE A 149 -7.61 -14.66 -13.81
CA ILE A 149 -8.96 -14.50 -14.39
C ILE A 149 -8.87 -13.92 -15.81
N GLU A 150 -8.02 -12.92 -16.04
CA GLU A 150 -7.89 -12.26 -17.35
C GLU A 150 -7.33 -13.18 -18.44
N PHE A 151 -6.38 -14.05 -18.10
CA PHE A 151 -5.79 -14.98 -19.06
C PHE A 151 -6.64 -16.24 -19.33
N ASP A 152 -7.77 -16.42 -18.65
CA ASP A 152 -8.67 -17.56 -18.84
C ASP A 152 -7.93 -18.91 -18.79
N LEU A 153 -6.81 -18.98 -18.05
CA LEU A 153 -5.90 -20.14 -17.95
C LEU A 153 -6.58 -21.39 -17.40
N LEU A 154 -7.81 -21.25 -16.91
CA LEU A 154 -8.63 -22.28 -16.31
C LEU A 154 -9.71 -22.81 -17.27
N LYS A 155 -9.92 -22.18 -18.44
CA LYS A 155 -10.69 -22.83 -19.51
C LYS A 155 -9.87 -23.99 -20.04
N LYS A 156 -10.18 -25.16 -19.49
CA LYS A 156 -9.79 -26.43 -20.09
C LYS A 156 -10.33 -26.43 -21.52
N ASP A 157 -9.44 -26.45 -22.51
CA ASP A 157 -9.75 -26.58 -23.94
C ASP A 157 -10.62 -27.83 -24.15
N THR A 158 -11.93 -27.68 -24.00
CA THR A 158 -12.82 -28.83 -24.04
C THR A 158 -13.44 -28.98 -25.41
N ASN A 159 -13.40 -28.00 -26.32
CA ASN A 159 -13.82 -28.18 -27.72
C ASN A 159 -13.17 -27.15 -28.66
N GLY A 160 -12.46 -27.63 -29.69
CA GLY A 160 -11.64 -26.85 -30.62
C GLY A 160 -12.39 -26.09 -31.73
N GLU A 161 -13.54 -25.46 -31.47
CA GLU A 161 -14.31 -24.75 -32.52
C GLU A 161 -14.47 -23.23 -32.34
N ASP A 162 -14.15 -22.62 -31.19
CA ASP A 162 -14.50 -21.21 -30.91
C ASP A 162 -13.34 -20.19 -30.95
N SER A 163 -12.16 -20.56 -31.46
CA SER A 163 -10.95 -19.71 -31.39
C SER A 163 -11.03 -18.39 -32.17
N LYS A 164 -11.99 -18.19 -33.09
CA LYS A 164 -12.04 -16.98 -33.93
C LYS A 164 -12.78 -15.78 -33.33
N LYS A 165 -13.50 -15.93 -32.21
CA LYS A 165 -14.30 -14.83 -31.63
C LYS A 165 -13.61 -14.12 -30.46
N GLN A 166 -12.63 -14.76 -29.81
CA GLN A 166 -12.01 -14.25 -28.58
C GLN A 166 -10.92 -13.19 -28.83
N GLU A 167 -10.21 -13.23 -29.96
CA GLU A 167 -9.16 -12.23 -30.27
C GLU A 167 -9.70 -10.79 -30.42
N ARG A 168 -10.97 -10.61 -30.80
CA ARG A 168 -11.54 -9.26 -30.99
C ARG A 168 -11.88 -8.53 -29.69
N ASN A 169 -12.04 -9.24 -28.57
CA ASN A 169 -12.47 -8.62 -27.32
C ASN A 169 -11.31 -8.29 -26.36
N CYS A 170 -10.15 -8.93 -26.51
CA CYS A 170 -8.98 -8.65 -25.63
C CYS A 170 -8.33 -7.30 -25.94
N PHE A 171 -8.31 -6.87 -27.20
CA PHE A 171 -7.62 -5.63 -27.58
C PHE A 171 -8.38 -4.36 -27.18
N VAL A 172 -9.70 -4.44 -27.00
CA VAL A 172 -10.55 -3.27 -26.68
C VAL A 172 -10.63 -3.01 -25.18
N GLY A 173 -10.47 -4.03 -24.33
CA GLY A 173 -10.66 -3.90 -22.87
C GLY A 173 -9.43 -3.40 -22.08
N GLY A 174 -8.21 -3.58 -22.60
CA GLY A 174 -6.98 -3.34 -21.84
C GLY A 174 -6.44 -1.90 -21.87
N VAL A 175 -6.75 -1.12 -22.92
CA VAL A 175 -6.07 0.17 -23.16
C VAL A 175 -7.01 1.38 -23.04
N PHE A 176 -8.34 1.22 -23.15
CA PHE A 176 -9.23 2.37 -23.31
C PHE A 176 -9.99 2.84 -22.06
N SER A 177 -9.88 2.14 -20.92
CA SER A 177 -10.58 2.54 -19.69
C SER A 177 -9.73 3.43 -18.76
N TRP A 178 -8.84 4.25 -19.33
CA TRP A 178 -8.07 5.26 -18.58
C TRP A 178 -8.09 6.68 -19.18
N CYS A 179 -8.84 6.93 -20.26
CA CYS A 179 -8.86 8.27 -20.92
C CYS A 179 -10.22 8.98 -21.01
N THR A 180 -11.35 8.37 -20.63
CA THR A 180 -12.66 9.07 -20.70
C THR A 180 -13.15 9.46 -19.31
N GLY A 181 -12.55 10.49 -18.74
CA GLY A 181 -12.98 10.95 -17.43
C GLY A 181 -12.30 12.21 -16.90
N HIS A 182 -12.10 13.26 -17.72
CA HIS A 182 -12.15 14.66 -17.26
C HIS A 182 -12.03 15.64 -18.44
N SER A 183 -13.16 16.01 -19.02
CA SER A 183 -13.30 17.28 -19.76
C SER A 183 -14.78 17.64 -19.79
N LEU A 184 -15.26 18.25 -18.72
CA LEU A 184 -16.45 19.11 -18.73
C LEU A 184 -16.47 19.94 -17.43
N ALA A 185 -16.48 21.26 -17.65
CA ALA A 185 -16.58 22.39 -16.71
C ALA A 185 -15.31 22.78 -15.93
#